data_AF-A0A933T0M4-F1
#
_entry.id   AF-A0A933T0M4-F1
#
_cell.length_a   1.000
_cell.length_b   1.000
_cell.length_c   1.000
_cell.angle_alpha   90.00
_cell.angle_beta   90.00
_cell.angle_gamma   90.00
#
_symmetry.space_group_name_H-M   'P 1'
#
loop_
_entity.id
_entity.type
_entity.pdbx_description
1 polymer ?
#
loop_
_entity_poly.entity_id
_entity_poly.type
_entity_poly.pdbx_seq_one_letter_code
_entity_poly.pdbx_strand_id
1 'polypeptide(L)'
;MGEHIRKKRLDLGLTQLEVAKIIGVKESTVWNWEHGREPELKHMPKIIEFLGFVPFKCPEDPIGKLRYFKLVNPAPRLYLALLKKSVIYGSLF
;
A
#
# COMPACT_ATOMS: atom_id res chain seq x y z
N MET A 1 -1.20 -3.65 -8.97
CA MET A 1 -0.95 -3.71 -7.50
C MET A 1 -0.07 -4.89 -7.06
N GLY A 2 -0.32 -6.10 -7.60
CA GLY A 2 0.38 -7.32 -7.19
C GLY A 2 1.91 -7.30 -7.28
N GLU A 3 2.46 -6.60 -8.27
CA GLU A 3 3.91 -6.48 -8.43
C GLU A 3 4.59 -5.82 -7.23
N HIS A 4 3.99 -4.77 -6.66
CA HIS A 4 4.52 -4.11 -5.47
C HIS A 4 4.50 -5.03 -4.25
N ILE A 5 3.42 -5.82 -4.09
CA ILE A 5 3.30 -6.81 -3.02
C ILE A 5 4.39 -7.88 -3.18
N ARG A 6 4.54 -8.44 -4.39
CA ARG A 6 5.54 -9.46 -4.69
C ARG A 6 6.96 -8.96 -4.44
N LYS A 7 7.28 -7.75 -4.92
CA LYS A 7 8.60 -7.14 -4.73
C LYS A 7 8.90 -6.98 -3.24
N LYS A 8 8.01 -6.33 -2.48
CA LYS A 8 8.18 -6.12 -1.04
C LYS A 8 8.31 -7.45 -0.28
N ARG A 9 7.52 -8.45 -0.65
CA ARG A 9 7.59 -9.80 -0.08
C ARG A 9 8.97 -10.43 -0.29
N LEU A 10 9.49 -10.38 -1.51
CA LEU A 10 10.82 -10.92 -1.84
C LEU A 10 11.94 -10.14 -1.16
N ASP A 11 11.85 -8.81 -1.10
CA ASP A 11 12.82 -7.96 -0.41
C ASP A 11 12.91 -8.28 1.09
N LEU A 12 11.79 -8.72 1.69
CA LEU A 12 11.71 -9.15 3.09
C LEU A 12 11.95 -10.65 3.30
N GLY A 13 12.16 -11.43 2.24
CA GLY A 13 12.33 -12.89 2.32
C GLY A 13 11.10 -13.65 2.80
N LEU A 14 9.90 -13.07 2.64
CA LEU A 14 8.66 -13.64 3.17
C LEU A 14 7.99 -14.62 2.18
N THR A 15 7.30 -15.62 2.74
CA THR A 15 6.39 -16.51 2.01
C THR A 15 5.05 -15.82 1.73
N GLN A 16 4.28 -16.34 0.77
CA GLN A 16 2.93 -15.83 0.50
C GLN A 16 2.00 -16.01 1.71
N LEU A 17 2.14 -17.11 2.45
CA LEU A 17 1.40 -17.37 3.68
C LEU A 17 1.71 -16.35 4.79
N GLU A 18 2.96 -15.93 4.95
CA GLU A 18 3.33 -14.91 5.95
C GLU A 18 2.75 -13.54 5.59
N VAL A 19 2.83 -13.13 4.32
CA VAL A 19 2.18 -11.90 3.85
C VAL A 19 0.67 -11.97 4.05
N ALA A 20 0.06 -13.12 3.78
CA ALA A 20 -1.37 -13.33 4.00
C ALA A 20 -1.74 -13.15 5.48
N LYS A 21 -0.94 -13.67 6.41
CA LYS A 21 -1.12 -13.46 7.85
C LYS A 21 -0.98 -11.98 8.26
N ILE A 22 0.00 -11.27 7.71
CA ILE A 22 0.21 -9.83 8.00
C ILE A 22 -0.98 -9.00 7.54
N ILE A 23 -1.49 -9.26 6.33
CA ILE A 23 -2.59 -8.50 5.74
C ILE A 23 -3.96 -8.97 6.29
N GLY A 24 -4.04 -10.19 6.81
CA GLY A 24 -5.27 -10.80 7.33
C GLY A 24 -6.15 -11.42 6.24
N VAL A 25 -5.54 -12.07 5.25
CA VAL A 25 -6.23 -12.74 4.14
C VAL A 25 -5.77 -14.19 3.99
N LYS A 26 -6.36 -14.93 3.03
CA LYS A 26 -5.91 -16.28 2.68
C LYS A 26 -4.66 -16.21 1.79
N GLU A 27 -3.80 -17.22 1.86
CA GLU A 27 -2.62 -17.32 0.98
C GLU A 27 -3.01 -17.26 -0.51
N SER A 28 -4.08 -17.96 -0.90
CA SER A 28 -4.60 -17.92 -2.27
C SER A 28 -5.01 -16.52 -2.72
N THR A 29 -5.42 -15.65 -1.80
CA THR A 29 -5.72 -14.24 -2.09
C THR A 29 -4.45 -13.49 -2.47
N VAL A 30 -3.35 -13.69 -1.74
CA VAL A 30 -2.04 -13.10 -2.05
C VAL A 30 -1.51 -13.63 -3.39
N TRP A 31 -1.59 -14.95 -3.61
CA TRP A 31 -1.20 -15.55 -4.88
C TRP A 31 -1.96 -14.93 -6.05
N ASN A 32 -3.28 -14.79 -5.94
CA ASN A 32 -4.12 -14.17 -6.97
C ASN A 32 -3.68 -12.73 -7.26
N TRP A 33 -3.37 -11.95 -6.22
CA TRP A 33 -2.90 -10.58 -6.39
C TRP A 33 -1.58 -10.51 -7.14
N GLU A 34 -0.61 -11.36 -6.76
CA GLU A 34 0.68 -11.43 -7.45
C GLU A 34 0.56 -11.89 -8.92
N HIS A 35 -0.54 -12.54 -9.29
CA HIS A 35 -0.84 -13.00 -10.66
C HIS A 35 -1.85 -12.10 -11.39
N GLY A 36 -2.01 -10.85 -10.96
CA GLY A 36 -2.73 -9.83 -11.72
C GLY A 36 -4.18 -9.62 -11.32
N ARG A 37 -4.70 -10.30 -10.29
CA ARG A 37 -6.01 -9.94 -9.71
C ARG A 37 -5.86 -8.69 -8.86
N GLU A 38 -6.68 -7.68 -9.10
CA GLU A 38 -6.62 -6.47 -8.28
C GLU A 38 -7.30 -6.67 -6.91
N PRO A 39 -6.69 -6.19 -5.81
CA PRO A 39 -7.32 -6.26 -4.49
C PRO A 39 -8.58 -5.41 -4.39
N GLU A 40 -9.54 -5.88 -3.61
CA GLU A 40 -10.70 -5.08 -3.24
C GLU A 40 -10.30 -3.92 -2.32
N LEU A 41 -11.04 -2.80 -2.39
CA LEU A 41 -10.79 -1.58 -1.62
C LEU A 41 -10.70 -1.82 -0.10
N LYS A 42 -11.40 -2.82 0.44
CA LYS A 42 -11.36 -3.19 1.86
C LYS A 42 -9.98 -3.66 2.34
N HIS A 43 -9.16 -4.21 1.44
CA HIS A 43 -7.82 -4.69 1.76
C HIS A 43 -6.76 -3.60 1.62
N MET A 44 -7.08 -2.51 0.90
CA MET A 44 -6.11 -1.46 0.58
C MET A 44 -5.43 -0.84 1.80
N PRO A 45 -6.11 -0.54 2.92
CA PRO A 45 -5.46 0.01 4.10
C PRO A 45 -4.35 -0.90 4.64
N LYS A 46 -4.61 -2.21 4.72
CA LYS A 46 -3.63 -3.20 5.19
C LYS A 46 -2.51 -3.43 4.19
N ILE A 47 -2.81 -3.35 2.89
CA ILE A 47 -1.78 -3.45 1.87
C ILE A 47 -0.88 -2.20 1.87
N ILE A 48 -1.42 -0.99 2.03
CA ILE A 48 -0.65 0.25 2.16
C ILE A 48 0.23 0.20 3.41
N GLU A 49 -0.31 -0.29 4.53
CA GLU A 49 0.45 -0.52 5.77
C GLU A 49 1.63 -1.50 5.53
N PHE A 50 1.39 -2.61 4.84
CA PHE A 50 2.42 -3.59 4.50
C PHE A 50 3.49 -3.02 3.55
N LEU A 51 3.09 -2.25 2.54
CA LEU A 51 4.02 -1.66 1.57
C LEU A 51 4.82 -0.49 2.18
N GLY A 52 4.22 0.26 3.11
CA GLY A 52 4.78 1.47 3.70
C GLY A 52 4.69 2.71 2.81
N PHE A 53 3.99 2.62 1.67
CA PHE A 53 3.72 3.72 0.75
C PHE A 53 2.43 3.46 -0.03
N VAL A 54 1.92 4.49 -0.72
CA VAL A 54 0.73 4.40 -1.56
C VAL A 54 1.16 4.06 -3.00
N PRO A 55 0.83 2.87 -3.54
CA PRO A 55 1.35 2.40 -4.84
C PRO A 55 0.52 2.86 -6.06
N PHE A 56 -0.49 3.72 -5.87
CA PHE A 56 -1.33 4.24 -6.95
C PHE A 56 -1.28 5.77 -6.97
N LYS A 57 -1.34 6.36 -8.17
CA LYS A 57 -1.42 7.81 -8.35
C LYS A 57 -2.79 8.31 -7.88
N CYS A 58 -2.82 9.52 -7.32
CA CYS A 58 -4.07 10.21 -7.03
C CYS A 58 -4.81 10.44 -8.36
N PRO A 59 -6.04 9.94 -8.53
CA PRO A 59 -6.81 10.19 -9.74
C PRO A 59 -7.08 11.69 -9.89
N GLU A 60 -7.13 12.19 -11.12
CA GLU A 60 -7.43 13.60 -11.37
C GLU A 60 -8.92 13.92 -11.17
N ASP A 61 -9.78 12.90 -11.39
CA ASP A 61 -11.22 13.03 -11.30
C ASP A 61 -11.71 13.20 -9.84
N PRO A 62 -12.74 14.03 -9.60
CA PRO A 62 -13.22 14.32 -8.25
C PRO A 62 -13.67 13.09 -7.43
N ILE A 63 -14.23 12.07 -8.09
CA ILE A 63 -14.72 10.84 -7.44
C ILE A 63 -13.54 9.97 -7.01
N GLY A 64 -12.54 9.85 -7.88
CA GLY A 64 -11.29 9.16 -7.63
C GLY A 64 -10.48 9.82 -6.52
N LYS A 65 -10.46 11.16 -6.46
CA LYS A 65 -9.88 11.91 -5.32
C LYS A 65 -10.58 11.57 -4.00
N LEU A 66 -11.91 11.53 -3.97
CA LEU A 66 -12.65 11.17 -2.75
C LEU A 66 -12.30 9.75 -2.27
N ARG A 67 -12.22 8.78 -3.19
CA ARG A 67 -11.78 7.41 -2.89
C ARG A 67 -10.33 7.39 -2.39
N TYR A 68 -9.43 8.12 -3.05
CA TYR A 68 -8.04 8.26 -2.65
C TYR A 68 -7.91 8.78 -1.21
N PHE A 69 -8.58 9.89 -0.88
CA PHE A 69 -8.56 10.44 0.47
C PHE A 69 -9.11 9.47 1.52
N LYS A 70 -10.17 8.72 1.20
CA LYS A 70 -10.73 7.71 2.12
C LYS A 70 -9.78 6.55 2.40
N LEU A 71 -8.96 6.15 1.43
CA LEU A 71 -8.00 5.05 1.55
C LEU A 71 -6.70 5.45 2.25
N VAL A 72 -6.23 6.68 2.01
CA VAL A 72 -4.98 7.21 2.58
C VAL A 72 -5.21 7.80 3.98
N ASN A 73 -6.43 8.20 4.33
CA ASN A 73 -6.77 8.82 5.60
C ASN A 73 -7.56 7.95 6.63
N PRO A 74 -7.27 6.64 6.84
CA PRO A 74 -7.82 5.92 7.99
C PRO A 74 -6.97 6.04 9.27
N ALA A 75 -5.74 6.56 9.19
CA ALA A 75 -4.85 6.72 10.35
C ALA A 75 -3.95 7.97 10.23
N PRO A 76 -4.20 9.05 11.00
CA PRO A 76 -3.43 10.30 10.96
C PRO A 76 -1.91 10.14 11.21
N ARG A 77 -1.49 9.01 11.81
CA ARG A 77 -0.10 8.78 12.25
C ARG A 77 0.89 8.54 11.11
N LEU A 78 0.45 7.96 9.98
CA LEU A 78 1.35 7.69 8.84
C LEU A 78 1.66 8.96 8.02
N TYR A 79 0.73 9.91 7.98
CA TYR A 79 0.89 11.19 7.29
C TYR A 79 2.04 12.03 7.87
N LEU A 80 2.18 12.07 9.20
CA LEU A 80 3.27 12.78 9.88
C LEU A 80 4.65 12.15 9.61
N ALA A 81 4.72 10.84 9.39
CA ALA A 81 5.98 10.16 9.09
C ALA A 81 6.44 10.41 7.64
N LEU A 82 5.50 10.51 6.70
CA LEU A 82 5.78 10.80 5.29
C LEU A 82 6.14 12.28 5.08
N LEU A 83 5.41 13.22 5.70
CA LEU A 83 5.75 14.65 5.61
C LEU A 83 7.09 15.00 6.27
N LYS A 84 7.47 14.31 7.35
CA LYS A 84 8.80 14.52 7.95
C LYS A 84 9.94 14.11 7.01
N LYS A 85 9.74 13.16 6.09
CA LYS A 85 10.78 12.79 5.11
C LYS A 85 10.85 13.74 3.92
N SER A 86 9.73 14.32 3.47
CA SER A 86 9.72 15.29 2.37
C SER A 86 10.26 16.68 2.77
N VAL A 87 10.17 17.05 4.04
CA VAL A 87 10.69 18.34 4.53
C VAL A 87 12.21 18.31 4.75
N ILE A 88 12.82 17.13 5.01
CA ILE A 88 14.25 17.04 5.33
C ILE A 88 15.15 16.95 4.07
N TYR A 89 14.64 16.49 2.92
CA TYR A 89 15.40 16.40 1.65
C TYR A 89 15.12 17.56 0.66
N GLY A 90 14.38 18.59 1.07
CA GLY A 90 14.00 19.73 0.24
C GLY A 90 14.76 21.04 0.50
N SER A 91 15.92 20.98 1.18
CA SER A 91 16.81 22.13 1.37
C SER A 91 18.26 21.68 1.29
N LEU A 92 18.81 21.67 0.08
CA LEU A 92 20.23 21.90 -0.20
C LEU A 92 20.35 22.33 -1.67
N PHE A 93 20.53 23.65 -1.84
CA PHE A 93 20.94 24.42 -3.02
C PHE A 93 20.19 24.26 -4.35
#